data_AF-A0A6L4ZFV4-F1
#
_entry.id   AF-A0A6L4ZFV4-F1
#
_cell.length_a   1.000
_cell.length_b   1.000
_cell.length_c   1.000
_cell.angle_alpha   90.00
_cell.angle_beta   90.00
_cell.angle_gamma   90.00
#
_symmetry.space_group_name_H-M   'P 1'
#
loop_
_entity.id
_entity.type
_entity.pdbx_description
1 polymer ?
#
loop_
_entity_poly.entity_id
_entity_poly.type
_entity_poly.pdbx_seq_one_letter_code
_entity_poly.pdbx_strand_id
1 'polypeptide(L)'
;MQRIEKYGIVLRVVKEEDAEFILKLRTDVKLSRFISHTVPDLEAQIKWIKKYKKREESGQEYYFIAEDKKGEKYGTIRIYNFDDNSFEIGSWLFLPKSPLGMAIKAQFIGFELGFERLKAEFCRLEVRKKNTAVLRYFQNFEKVMVREDELNYYFLLSKGNFFKRRGEIPFFNTKTKKPEVNLFIHPTAEVQSVNIGEGTSIWQYCVVLKDAVIGKNCNLNFNVFVENDVIIGDNVTVKSGVQLWDGLRIENNVFISPNVAFTNDISPRSKLYPLQFLRTTVKEGASIGANSTIIGGVTIGKFAMIGAGSVITKNVPDYNLWYGHPASFKAYICECGKKLDSRLICSSCGKTYIMFNGTIEVAYRKLYK
;
A
#
# COMPACT_ATOMS: atom_id res chain seq x y z
N MET A 1 -7.89 -15.11 -29.25
CA MET A 1 -7.44 -14.59 -27.92
C MET A 1 -6.64 -15.63 -27.13
N GLN A 2 -5.83 -16.48 -27.79
CA GLN A 2 -5.33 -17.71 -27.15
C GLN A 2 -4.23 -17.48 -26.10
N ARG A 3 -3.32 -16.54 -26.34
CA ARG A 3 -2.24 -16.14 -25.42
C ARG A 3 -2.02 -14.65 -25.53
N ILE A 4 -1.89 -13.97 -24.41
CA ILE A 4 -1.70 -12.52 -24.30
C ILE A 4 -0.55 -12.29 -23.36
N GLU A 5 0.52 -11.71 -23.88
CA GLU A 5 1.64 -11.26 -23.08
C GLU A 5 1.55 -9.74 -22.96
N LYS A 6 1.25 -9.28 -21.75
CA LYS A 6 1.10 -7.85 -21.46
C LYS A 6 1.48 -7.63 -20.01
N TYR A 7 1.99 -6.45 -19.69
CA TYR A 7 2.21 -6.06 -18.30
C TYR A 7 3.19 -6.94 -17.50
N GLY A 8 4.08 -7.64 -18.23
CA GLY A 8 5.04 -8.57 -17.64
C GLY A 8 4.42 -9.87 -17.12
N ILE A 9 3.17 -10.19 -17.51
CA ILE A 9 2.50 -11.45 -17.21
C ILE A 9 1.97 -12.06 -18.51
N VAL A 10 1.62 -13.35 -18.45
CA VAL A 10 0.98 -14.07 -19.54
C VAL A 10 -0.43 -14.47 -19.12
N LEU A 11 -1.43 -14.10 -19.91
CA LEU A 11 -2.76 -14.71 -19.84
C LEU A 11 -2.92 -15.66 -21.02
N ARG A 12 -3.08 -16.95 -20.75
CA ARG A 12 -3.42 -17.93 -21.79
C ARG A 12 -4.75 -18.57 -21.50
N VAL A 13 -5.47 -18.95 -22.55
CA VAL A 13 -6.75 -19.63 -22.38
C VAL A 13 -6.58 -20.95 -21.63
N VAL A 14 -7.56 -21.27 -20.79
CA VAL A 14 -7.62 -22.52 -20.02
C VAL A 14 -7.66 -23.72 -20.97
N LYS A 15 -6.97 -24.80 -20.60
CA LYS A 15 -7.00 -26.11 -21.25
C LYS A 15 -7.47 -27.18 -20.27
N GLU A 16 -7.80 -28.37 -20.75
CA GLU A 16 -8.21 -29.48 -19.89
C GLU A 16 -7.14 -29.86 -18.84
N GLU A 17 -5.86 -29.79 -19.23
CA GLU A 17 -4.70 -30.00 -18.34
C GLU A 17 -4.60 -28.99 -17.18
N ASP A 18 -5.40 -27.90 -17.19
CA ASP A 18 -5.48 -26.95 -16.08
C ASP A 18 -6.53 -27.33 -15.03
N ALA A 19 -7.30 -28.40 -15.23
CA ALA A 19 -8.41 -28.78 -14.36
C ALA A 19 -7.99 -28.91 -12.89
N GLU A 20 -6.89 -29.60 -12.62
CA GLU A 20 -6.40 -29.81 -11.26
C GLU A 20 -6.01 -28.49 -10.58
N PHE A 21 -5.30 -27.62 -11.31
CA PHE A 21 -4.90 -26.30 -10.82
C PHE A 21 -6.11 -25.43 -10.50
N ILE A 22 -7.09 -25.37 -11.40
CA ILE A 22 -8.32 -24.59 -11.23
C ILE A 22 -9.12 -25.15 -10.05
N LEU A 23 -9.27 -26.47 -9.97
CA LEU A 23 -9.99 -27.13 -8.88
C LEU A 23 -9.38 -26.75 -7.54
N LYS A 24 -8.05 -26.88 -7.41
CA LYS A 24 -7.31 -26.52 -6.19
C LYS A 24 -7.54 -25.06 -5.77
N LEU A 25 -7.53 -24.12 -6.72
CA LEU A 25 -7.84 -22.71 -6.43
C LEU A 25 -9.27 -22.50 -5.94
N ARG A 26 -10.23 -23.24 -6.52
CA ARG A 26 -11.67 -23.08 -6.25
C ARG A 26 -12.13 -23.80 -4.98
N THR A 27 -11.39 -24.81 -4.53
CA THR A 27 -11.68 -25.56 -3.31
C THR A 27 -10.90 -25.06 -2.10
N ASP A 28 -9.89 -24.19 -2.30
CA ASP A 28 -9.21 -23.49 -1.21
C ASP A 28 -10.18 -22.58 -0.44
N VAL A 29 -10.45 -22.93 0.81
CA VAL A 29 -11.43 -22.26 1.69
C VAL A 29 -11.12 -20.76 1.87
N LYS A 30 -9.86 -20.34 1.81
CA LYS A 30 -9.49 -18.92 1.97
C LYS A 30 -9.69 -18.14 0.67
N LEU A 31 -9.33 -18.73 -0.46
CA LEU A 31 -9.43 -18.08 -1.76
C LEU A 31 -10.88 -18.05 -2.28
N SER A 32 -11.64 -19.12 -2.05
CA SER A 32 -12.97 -19.31 -2.64
C SER A 32 -14.13 -18.74 -1.81
N ARG A 33 -13.88 -18.24 -0.60
CA ARG A 33 -14.91 -17.78 0.36
C ARG A 33 -15.90 -16.73 -0.14
N PHE A 34 -15.62 -16.06 -1.25
CA PHE A 34 -16.48 -15.02 -1.84
C PHE A 34 -16.98 -15.34 -3.25
N ILE A 35 -16.79 -16.57 -3.72
CA ILE A 35 -17.27 -17.03 -5.03
C ILE A 35 -18.20 -18.23 -4.88
N SER A 36 -18.82 -18.67 -5.97
CA SER A 36 -19.70 -19.83 -5.98
C SER A 36 -18.96 -21.10 -5.54
N HIS A 37 -19.59 -21.85 -4.63
CA HIS A 37 -19.10 -23.11 -4.12
C HIS A 37 -18.76 -24.08 -5.27
N THR A 38 -17.64 -24.79 -5.14
CA THR A 38 -17.18 -25.77 -6.12
C THR A 38 -16.87 -27.06 -5.38
N VAL A 39 -17.49 -28.16 -5.80
CA VAL A 39 -17.24 -29.49 -5.24
C VAL A 39 -15.83 -29.92 -5.66
N PRO A 40 -15.01 -30.53 -4.76
CA PRO A 40 -13.67 -31.01 -5.07
C PRO A 40 -13.69 -32.29 -5.95
N ASP A 41 -14.16 -32.15 -7.18
CA ASP A 41 -14.30 -33.22 -8.17
C ASP A 41 -13.55 -32.85 -9.47
N LEU A 42 -12.47 -33.59 -9.74
CA LEU A 42 -11.61 -33.37 -10.90
C LEU A 42 -12.31 -33.70 -12.22
N GLU A 43 -13.07 -34.79 -12.28
CA GLU A 43 -13.80 -35.19 -13.48
C GLU A 43 -14.90 -34.18 -13.82
N ALA A 44 -15.61 -33.68 -12.80
CA ALA A 44 -16.57 -32.60 -12.97
C ALA A 44 -15.90 -31.31 -13.49
N GLN A 45 -14.71 -30.96 -12.99
CA GLN A 45 -13.94 -29.81 -13.45
C GLN A 45 -13.46 -29.98 -14.90
N ILE A 46 -12.96 -31.16 -15.28
CA ILE A 46 -12.60 -31.48 -16.68
C ILE A 46 -13.81 -31.36 -17.59
N LYS A 47 -14.95 -31.97 -17.21
CA LYS A 47 -16.22 -31.88 -17.96
C LYS A 47 -16.70 -30.43 -18.09
N TRP A 48 -16.53 -29.62 -17.06
CA TRP A 48 -16.84 -28.20 -17.09
C TRP A 48 -15.95 -27.44 -18.08
N ILE A 49 -14.64 -27.71 -18.10
CA ILE A 49 -13.69 -27.12 -19.05
C ILE A 49 -14.03 -27.52 -20.50
N LYS A 50 -14.38 -28.78 -20.75
CA LYS A 50 -14.85 -29.24 -22.08
C LYS A 50 -16.07 -28.46 -22.57
N LYS A 51 -17.03 -28.18 -21.68
CA LYS A 51 -18.19 -27.34 -22.02
C LYS A 51 -17.79 -25.88 -22.24
N TYR A 52 -16.87 -25.36 -21.43
CA TYR A 52 -16.31 -24.02 -21.61
C TYR A 52 -15.64 -23.87 -22.98
N LYS A 53 -14.86 -24.87 -23.43
CA LYS A 53 -14.17 -24.81 -24.72
C LYS A 53 -15.10 -24.60 -25.91
N LYS A 54 -16.29 -25.20 -25.89
CA LYS A 54 -17.32 -24.92 -26.91
C LYS A 54 -17.78 -23.46 -26.91
N ARG A 55 -17.84 -22.81 -25.73
CA ARG A 55 -18.18 -21.39 -25.59
C ARG A 55 -17.02 -20.47 -25.94
N GLU A 56 -15.78 -20.91 -25.74
CA GLU A 56 -14.58 -20.22 -26.23
C GLU A 56 -14.52 -20.23 -27.76
N GLU A 57 -14.77 -21.39 -28.38
CA GLU A 57 -14.80 -21.56 -29.84
C GLU A 57 -15.87 -20.69 -30.51
N SER A 58 -17.04 -20.57 -29.88
CA SER A 58 -18.12 -19.68 -30.34
C SER A 58 -17.93 -18.21 -29.94
N GLY A 59 -16.84 -17.86 -29.24
CA GLY A 59 -16.53 -16.51 -28.81
C GLY A 59 -17.41 -15.94 -27.69
N GLN A 60 -18.15 -16.80 -26.98
CA GLN A 60 -19.11 -16.44 -25.93
C GLN A 60 -18.51 -16.39 -24.51
N GLU A 61 -17.33 -16.98 -24.30
CA GLU A 61 -16.65 -16.96 -23.00
C GLU A 61 -15.14 -17.11 -23.16
N TYR A 62 -14.36 -16.37 -22.38
CA TYR A 62 -12.91 -16.51 -22.33
C TYR A 62 -12.45 -16.69 -20.89
N TYR A 63 -11.78 -17.80 -20.61
CA TYR A 63 -11.25 -18.13 -19.30
C TYR A 63 -9.75 -18.32 -19.39
N PHE A 64 -9.01 -17.63 -18.53
CA PHE A 64 -7.56 -17.56 -18.62
C PHE A 64 -6.88 -18.11 -17.37
N ILE A 65 -5.74 -18.77 -17.58
CA ILE A 65 -4.69 -18.96 -16.58
C ILE A 65 -3.75 -17.75 -16.64
N ALA A 66 -3.42 -17.20 -15.47
CA ALA A 66 -2.38 -16.20 -15.31
C ALA A 66 -1.05 -16.87 -14.96
N GLU A 67 -0.03 -16.61 -15.77
CA GLU A 67 1.30 -17.20 -15.67
C GLU A 67 2.40 -16.14 -15.65
N ASP A 68 3.58 -16.52 -15.15
CA ASP A 68 4.80 -15.77 -15.44
C ASP A 68 5.40 -16.17 -16.81
N LYS A 69 6.53 -15.55 -17.18
CA LYS A 69 7.23 -15.84 -18.44
C LYS A 69 7.83 -17.24 -18.51
N LYS A 70 7.99 -17.92 -17.38
CA LYS A 70 8.51 -19.30 -17.30
C LYS A 70 7.37 -20.33 -17.38
N GLY A 71 6.11 -19.89 -17.37
CA GLY A 71 4.93 -20.75 -17.44
C GLY A 71 4.43 -21.22 -16.07
N GLU A 72 4.92 -20.65 -14.95
CA GLU A 72 4.36 -20.99 -13.64
C GLU A 72 2.96 -20.40 -13.49
N LYS A 73 1.99 -21.23 -13.07
CA LYS A 73 0.57 -20.88 -12.94
C LYS A 73 0.29 -20.25 -11.56
N TYR A 74 -0.37 -19.08 -11.56
CA TYR A 74 -0.61 -18.32 -10.33
C TYR A 74 -2.06 -18.01 -10.04
N GLY A 75 -2.91 -17.95 -11.06
CA GLY A 75 -4.31 -17.62 -10.85
C GLY A 75 -5.16 -17.78 -12.09
N THR A 76 -6.41 -17.34 -11.96
CA THR A 76 -7.38 -17.38 -13.03
C THR A 76 -8.14 -16.06 -13.14
N ILE A 77 -8.63 -15.78 -14.34
CA ILE A 77 -9.57 -14.69 -14.60
C ILE A 77 -10.45 -15.04 -15.79
N ARG A 78 -11.71 -14.64 -15.74
CA ARG A 78 -12.71 -14.99 -16.74
C ARG A 78 -13.49 -13.78 -17.20
N ILE A 79 -13.74 -13.72 -18.49
CA ILE A 79 -14.59 -12.74 -19.16
C ILE A 79 -15.74 -13.54 -19.78
N TYR A 80 -16.98 -13.21 -19.42
CA TYR A 80 -18.16 -14.02 -19.77
C TYR A 80 -19.41 -13.13 -19.78
N ASN A 81 -20.57 -13.73 -20.10
CA ASN A 81 -21.86 -13.05 -20.19
C ASN A 81 -21.77 -11.77 -21.03
N PHE A 82 -21.44 -11.92 -22.31
CA PHE A 82 -21.41 -10.82 -23.26
C PHE A 82 -22.81 -10.52 -23.77
N ASP A 83 -23.10 -9.24 -23.95
CA ASP A 83 -24.19 -8.75 -24.80
C ASP A 83 -23.65 -7.64 -25.70
N ASP A 84 -24.53 -7.01 -26.48
CA ASP A 84 -24.16 -6.01 -27.50
C ASP A 84 -23.36 -4.82 -26.94
N ASN A 85 -23.42 -4.57 -25.62
CA ASN A 85 -22.82 -3.39 -25.03
C ASN A 85 -22.04 -3.64 -23.73
N SER A 86 -22.05 -4.86 -23.21
CA SER A 86 -21.43 -5.15 -21.91
C SER A 86 -20.86 -6.56 -21.77
N PHE A 87 -19.99 -6.70 -20.77
CA PHE A 87 -19.40 -7.98 -20.38
C PHE A 87 -19.26 -8.07 -18.86
N GLU A 88 -19.17 -9.29 -18.34
CA GLU A 88 -18.78 -9.54 -16.95
C GLU A 88 -17.34 -10.02 -16.86
N ILE A 89 -16.69 -9.67 -15.74
CA ILE A 89 -15.38 -10.19 -15.36
C ILE A 89 -15.45 -10.81 -13.97
N GLY A 90 -14.84 -11.98 -13.82
CA GLY A 90 -14.94 -12.74 -12.58
C GLY A 90 -14.02 -13.94 -12.57
N SER A 91 -14.32 -14.91 -11.71
CA SER A 91 -13.43 -16.05 -11.40
C SER A 91 -11.99 -15.59 -11.16
N TRP A 92 -11.85 -14.47 -10.44
CA TRP A 92 -10.60 -13.77 -10.20
C TRP A 92 -9.95 -14.32 -8.93
N LEU A 93 -9.16 -15.39 -9.07
CA LEU A 93 -8.54 -16.14 -7.98
C LEU A 93 -7.03 -16.20 -8.19
N PHE A 94 -6.26 -15.86 -7.16
CA PHE A 94 -4.78 -15.84 -7.25
C PHE A 94 -4.17 -16.47 -6.01
N LEU A 95 -3.11 -17.26 -6.20
CA LEU A 95 -2.34 -17.85 -5.12
C LEU A 95 -1.69 -16.74 -4.26
N PRO A 96 -1.55 -16.93 -2.94
CA PRO A 96 -0.85 -15.96 -2.08
C PRO A 96 0.59 -15.68 -2.51
N LYS A 97 1.26 -16.67 -3.12
CA LYS A 97 2.63 -16.56 -3.66
C LYS A 97 2.71 -15.84 -5.02
N SER A 98 1.60 -15.34 -5.57
CA SER A 98 1.61 -14.70 -6.88
C SER A 98 2.52 -13.47 -6.88
N PRO A 99 3.29 -13.21 -7.96
CA PRO A 99 4.10 -12.02 -8.09
C PRO A 99 3.30 -10.75 -7.82
N LEU A 100 3.95 -9.77 -7.17
CA LEU A 100 3.30 -8.54 -6.73
C LEU A 100 2.54 -7.87 -7.90
N GLY A 101 1.25 -7.61 -7.68
CA GLY A 101 0.37 -6.96 -8.64
C GLY A 101 -0.14 -7.84 -9.78
N MET A 102 0.20 -9.14 -9.85
CA MET A 102 -0.24 -10.02 -10.92
C MET A 102 -1.78 -10.09 -11.05
N ALA A 103 -2.50 -10.22 -9.93
CA ALA A 103 -3.96 -10.25 -9.94
C ALA A 103 -4.55 -8.97 -10.59
N ILE A 104 -4.02 -7.80 -10.21
CA ILE A 104 -4.45 -6.50 -10.75
C ILE A 104 -4.15 -6.44 -12.24
N LYS A 105 -2.92 -6.78 -12.65
CA LYS A 105 -2.52 -6.79 -14.07
C LYS A 105 -3.42 -7.68 -14.91
N ALA A 106 -3.73 -8.89 -14.42
CA ALA A 106 -4.63 -9.81 -15.10
C ALA A 106 -6.03 -9.20 -15.31
N GLN A 107 -6.54 -8.50 -14.30
CA GLN A 107 -7.82 -7.80 -14.40
C GLN A 107 -7.81 -6.65 -15.40
N PHE A 108 -6.74 -5.86 -15.44
CA PHE A 108 -6.59 -4.80 -16.44
C PHE A 108 -6.57 -5.36 -17.86
N ILE A 109 -5.85 -6.46 -18.10
CA ILE A 109 -5.89 -7.14 -19.40
C ILE A 109 -7.33 -7.60 -19.69
N GLY A 110 -8.04 -8.15 -18.70
CA GLY A 110 -9.43 -8.55 -18.87
C GLY A 110 -10.38 -7.40 -19.24
N PHE A 111 -10.24 -6.24 -18.58
CA PHE A 111 -11.00 -5.04 -18.95
C PHE A 111 -10.70 -4.58 -20.37
N GLU A 112 -9.42 -4.53 -20.76
CA GLU A 112 -9.01 -4.13 -22.11
C GLU A 112 -9.53 -5.09 -23.17
N LEU A 113 -9.52 -6.39 -22.89
CA LEU A 113 -10.12 -7.37 -23.79
C LEU A 113 -11.62 -7.09 -23.99
N GLY A 114 -12.36 -6.82 -22.92
CA GLY A 114 -13.78 -6.47 -23.04
C GLY A 114 -14.01 -5.15 -23.80
N PHE A 115 -13.31 -4.08 -23.42
CA PHE A 115 -13.54 -2.75 -23.99
C PHE A 115 -12.95 -2.52 -25.39
N GLU A 116 -11.79 -3.10 -25.68
CA GLU A 116 -11.08 -2.90 -26.96
C GLU A 116 -11.37 -4.02 -27.95
N ARG A 117 -11.37 -5.30 -27.51
CA ARG A 117 -11.55 -6.44 -28.42
C ARG A 117 -12.99 -6.86 -28.59
N LEU A 118 -13.76 -6.94 -27.50
CA LEU A 118 -15.19 -7.25 -27.56
C LEU A 118 -16.04 -6.02 -27.88
N LYS A 119 -15.43 -4.82 -27.95
CA LYS A 119 -16.07 -3.54 -28.26
C LYS A 119 -17.25 -3.18 -27.34
N ALA A 120 -17.30 -3.73 -26.14
CA ALA A 120 -18.30 -3.36 -25.14
C ALA A 120 -18.04 -1.95 -24.60
N GLU A 121 -19.10 -1.24 -24.20
CA GLU A 121 -18.98 0.06 -23.53
C GLU A 121 -18.94 -0.07 -22.00
N PHE A 122 -19.50 -1.14 -21.45
CA PHE A 122 -19.60 -1.35 -20.00
C PHE A 122 -19.04 -2.69 -19.53
N CYS A 123 -18.41 -2.68 -18.36
CA CYS A 123 -18.13 -3.88 -17.59
C CYS A 123 -19.07 -3.96 -16.39
N ARG A 124 -19.78 -5.08 -16.27
CA ARG A 124 -20.63 -5.43 -15.13
C ARG A 124 -19.78 -6.14 -14.07
N LEU A 125 -19.85 -5.63 -12.85
CA LEU A 125 -19.09 -6.12 -11.71
C LEU A 125 -20.04 -6.57 -10.61
N GLU A 126 -19.87 -7.80 -10.13
CA GLU A 126 -20.53 -8.31 -8.94
C GLU A 126 -19.49 -8.51 -7.84
N VAL A 127 -19.73 -7.91 -6.67
CA VAL A 127 -18.81 -8.05 -5.52
C VAL A 127 -19.60 -8.33 -4.26
N ARG A 128 -19.29 -9.45 -3.59
CA ARG A 128 -19.84 -9.79 -2.27
C ARG A 128 -19.62 -8.65 -1.27
N LYS A 129 -20.66 -8.24 -0.54
CA LYS A 129 -20.60 -7.18 0.48
C LYS A 129 -19.52 -7.44 1.54
N LYS A 130 -19.33 -8.71 1.91
CA LYS A 130 -18.31 -9.14 2.88
C LYS A 130 -16.86 -9.10 2.32
N ASN A 131 -16.68 -8.95 1.01
CA ASN A 131 -15.36 -8.89 0.37
C ASN A 131 -14.79 -7.46 0.37
N THR A 132 -14.52 -6.93 1.57
CA THR A 132 -14.10 -5.53 1.78
C THR A 132 -12.79 -5.18 1.07
N ALA A 133 -11.91 -6.16 0.85
CA ALA A 133 -10.66 -5.96 0.11
C ALA A 133 -10.92 -5.64 -1.38
N VAL A 134 -11.79 -6.41 -2.02
CA VAL A 134 -12.16 -6.18 -3.43
C VAL A 134 -12.99 -4.90 -3.57
N LEU A 135 -13.88 -4.61 -2.61
CA LEU A 135 -14.63 -3.34 -2.60
C LEU A 135 -13.69 -2.13 -2.51
N ARG A 136 -12.69 -2.17 -1.61
CA ARG A 136 -11.67 -1.12 -1.49
C ARG A 136 -10.84 -0.98 -2.75
N TYR A 137 -10.44 -2.10 -3.36
CA TYR A 137 -9.74 -2.07 -4.63
C TYR A 137 -10.55 -1.33 -5.70
N PHE A 138 -11.85 -1.63 -5.81
CA PHE A 138 -12.71 -0.99 -6.78
C PHE A 138 -13.11 0.45 -6.44
N GLN A 139 -12.87 0.97 -5.23
CA GLN A 139 -13.05 2.40 -4.93
C GLN A 139 -12.14 3.29 -5.80
N ASN A 140 -11.05 2.72 -6.32
CA ASN A 140 -10.15 3.43 -7.23
C ASN A 140 -10.73 3.67 -8.62
N PHE A 141 -11.88 3.08 -8.97
CA PHE A 141 -12.53 3.30 -10.26
C PHE A 141 -13.79 4.15 -10.06
N GLU A 142 -14.01 5.09 -10.97
CA GLU A 142 -15.27 5.84 -11.09
C GLU A 142 -16.38 4.91 -11.64
N LYS A 143 -16.77 3.90 -10.86
CA LYS A 143 -17.84 2.95 -11.17
C LYS A 143 -19.16 3.41 -10.55
N VAL A 144 -20.27 3.10 -11.21
CA VAL A 144 -21.62 3.42 -10.73
C VAL A 144 -22.23 2.18 -10.10
N MET A 145 -22.72 2.27 -8.86
CA MET A 145 -23.51 1.20 -8.26
C MET A 145 -24.90 1.21 -8.88
N VAL A 146 -25.32 0.09 -9.47
CA VAL A 146 -26.62 -0.01 -10.15
C VAL A 146 -27.70 -0.65 -9.30
N ARG A 147 -27.33 -1.63 -8.47
CA ARG A 147 -28.22 -2.28 -7.51
C ARG A 147 -27.41 -2.99 -6.43
N GLU A 148 -28.10 -3.42 -5.39
CA GLU A 148 -27.60 -4.35 -4.40
C GLU A 148 -28.65 -5.40 -4.06
N ASP A 149 -28.21 -6.55 -3.57
CA ASP A 149 -29.06 -7.53 -2.91
C ASP A 149 -28.51 -7.85 -1.50
N GLU A 150 -29.04 -8.85 -0.82
CA GLU A 150 -28.59 -9.22 0.53
C GLU A 150 -27.10 -9.56 0.60
N LEU A 151 -26.51 -10.06 -0.49
CA LEU A 151 -25.16 -10.62 -0.51
C LEU A 151 -24.16 -9.79 -1.32
N ASN A 152 -24.62 -9.02 -2.32
CA ASN A 152 -23.79 -8.43 -3.36
C ASN A 152 -24.07 -6.94 -3.60
N TYR A 153 -23.02 -6.22 -3.98
CA TYR A 153 -23.09 -4.97 -4.71
C TYR A 153 -22.87 -5.23 -6.21
N TYR A 154 -23.65 -4.56 -7.04
CA TYR A 154 -23.52 -4.61 -8.50
C TYR A 154 -23.10 -3.24 -9.03
N PHE A 155 -22.04 -3.20 -9.81
CA PHE A 155 -21.50 -1.97 -10.38
C PHE A 155 -21.39 -2.04 -11.90
N LEU A 156 -21.46 -0.87 -12.53
CA LEU A 156 -21.04 -0.64 -13.91
C LEU A 156 -19.76 0.18 -13.94
N LEU A 157 -18.77 -0.29 -14.69
CA LEU A 157 -17.57 0.45 -15.05
C LEU A 157 -17.65 0.76 -16.56
N SER A 158 -17.71 2.03 -16.93
CA SER A 158 -17.67 2.44 -18.34
C SER A 158 -16.25 2.36 -18.90
N LYS A 159 -16.17 2.21 -20.22
CA LYS A 159 -14.92 2.26 -20.98
C LYS A 159 -14.15 3.55 -20.67
N GLY A 160 -14.80 4.71 -20.79
CA GLY A 160 -14.19 6.00 -20.49
C GLY A 160 -13.56 6.07 -19.09
N ASN A 161 -14.29 5.64 -18.06
CA ASN A 161 -13.81 5.69 -16.67
C ASN A 161 -12.66 4.71 -16.42
N PHE A 162 -12.68 3.54 -17.07
CA PHE A 162 -11.56 2.61 -17.04
C PHE A 162 -10.30 3.23 -17.65
N PHE A 163 -10.37 3.80 -18.86
CA PHE A 163 -9.20 4.36 -19.54
C PHE A 163 -8.65 5.62 -18.88
N LYS A 164 -9.54 6.49 -18.36
CA LYS A 164 -9.16 7.64 -17.54
C LYS A 164 -8.30 7.20 -16.36
N ARG A 165 -8.77 6.22 -15.58
CA ARG A 165 -8.04 5.72 -14.41
C ARG A 165 -6.79 4.92 -14.77
N ARG A 166 -6.83 4.15 -15.86
CA ARG A 166 -5.69 3.37 -16.35
C ARG A 166 -4.48 4.28 -16.61
N GLY A 167 -4.69 5.48 -17.17
CA GLY A 167 -3.62 6.46 -17.40
C GLY A 167 -2.96 6.99 -16.12
N GLU A 168 -3.67 6.99 -15.00
CA GLU A 168 -3.18 7.51 -13.71
C GLU A 168 -2.44 6.45 -12.87
N ILE A 169 -2.57 5.18 -13.22
CA ILE A 169 -1.96 4.09 -12.46
C ILE A 169 -0.47 3.99 -12.84
N PRO A 170 0.47 4.08 -11.87
CA PRO A 170 1.91 4.14 -12.14
C PRO A 170 2.46 3.00 -13.01
N PHE A 171 1.73 1.89 -13.06
CA PHE A 171 2.08 0.71 -13.84
C PHE A 171 1.90 0.88 -15.37
N PHE A 172 1.06 1.82 -15.84
CA PHE A 172 0.77 2.02 -17.27
C PHE A 172 1.42 3.26 -17.88
N ASN A 173 2.06 4.12 -17.07
CA ASN A 173 2.77 5.28 -17.58
C ASN A 173 4.13 4.84 -18.15
N THR A 174 4.18 4.53 -19.44
CA THR A 174 5.39 4.09 -20.15
C THR A 174 6.44 5.18 -20.33
N LYS A 175 6.24 6.38 -19.77
CA LYS A 175 7.28 7.43 -19.64
C LYS A 175 8.08 7.37 -18.35
N THR A 176 7.73 6.50 -17.42
CA THR A 176 8.62 6.17 -16.32
C THR A 176 9.00 4.70 -16.47
N LYS A 177 10.27 4.44 -16.83
CA LYS A 177 10.95 3.27 -16.25
C LYS A 177 10.49 3.24 -14.79
N LYS A 178 9.99 2.11 -14.29
CA LYS A 178 10.12 1.87 -12.85
C LYS A 178 11.57 2.25 -12.58
N PRO A 179 11.86 3.30 -11.78
CA PRO A 179 13.25 3.56 -11.48
C PRO A 179 13.73 2.21 -10.97
N GLU A 180 14.83 1.71 -11.53
CA GLU A 180 15.65 0.85 -10.71
C GLU A 180 15.70 1.57 -9.37
N VAL A 181 15.23 0.91 -8.33
CA VAL A 181 15.04 1.51 -7.01
C VAL A 181 16.44 1.64 -6.42
N ASN A 182 17.35 2.26 -7.17
CA ASN A 182 18.71 2.46 -6.82
C ASN A 182 18.76 3.63 -5.86
N LEU A 183 19.70 3.55 -4.95
CA LEU A 183 20.15 4.68 -4.17
C LEU A 183 20.38 5.87 -5.13
N PHE A 184 19.65 6.96 -4.91
CA PHE A 184 19.86 8.21 -5.61
C PHE A 184 20.56 9.18 -4.66
N ILE A 185 21.74 9.65 -5.04
CA ILE A 185 22.46 10.72 -4.35
C ILE A 185 22.61 11.86 -5.34
N HIS A 186 22.05 13.03 -5.01
CA HIS A 186 22.20 14.21 -5.84
C HIS A 186 23.69 14.62 -5.90
N PRO A 187 24.22 15.05 -7.06
CA PRO A 187 25.64 15.42 -7.20
C PRO A 187 26.16 16.50 -6.25
N THR A 188 25.27 17.28 -5.64
CA THR A 188 25.61 18.34 -4.67
C THR A 188 25.41 17.92 -3.21
N ALA A 189 25.04 16.66 -2.97
CA ALA A 189 25.02 16.10 -1.62
C ALA A 189 26.41 15.58 -1.25
N GLU A 190 26.78 15.73 0.01
CA GLU A 190 28.00 15.13 0.57
C GLU A 190 27.59 13.91 1.41
N VAL A 191 27.89 12.71 0.92
CA VAL A 191 27.48 11.46 1.58
C VAL A 191 28.71 10.62 1.86
N GLN A 192 29.02 10.47 3.15
CA GLN A 192 30.16 9.68 3.63
C GLN A 192 29.72 8.28 4.08
N SER A 193 28.45 8.10 4.46
CA SER A 193 27.93 6.80 4.91
C SER A 193 27.83 5.77 3.77
N VAL A 194 28.22 4.54 4.08
CA VAL A 194 28.01 3.35 3.23
C VAL A 194 26.77 2.54 3.62
N ASN A 195 26.11 2.90 4.72
CA ASN A 195 24.99 2.17 5.31
C ASN A 195 23.64 2.75 4.87
N ILE A 196 23.41 2.80 3.57
CA ILE A 196 22.19 3.39 3.00
C ILE A 196 21.42 2.34 2.20
N GLY A 197 20.16 2.12 2.58
CA GLY A 197 19.30 1.13 1.97
C GLY A 197 18.89 1.46 0.53
N GLU A 198 18.63 0.41 -0.24
CA GLU A 198 18.09 0.48 -1.59
C GLU A 198 16.84 1.38 -1.67
N GLY A 199 16.72 2.14 -2.76
CA GLY A 199 15.59 3.04 -3.02
C GLY A 199 15.61 4.37 -2.29
N THR A 200 16.60 4.59 -1.44
CA THR A 200 16.73 5.86 -0.73
C THR A 200 17.18 6.97 -1.68
N SER A 201 16.53 8.14 -1.57
CA SER A 201 16.87 9.35 -2.31
C SER A 201 17.42 10.40 -1.36
N ILE A 202 18.62 10.91 -1.66
CA ILE A 202 19.29 11.99 -0.94
C ILE A 202 19.43 13.17 -1.91
N TRP A 203 18.72 14.26 -1.61
CA TRP A 203 18.60 15.43 -2.47
C TRP A 203 19.71 16.47 -2.25
N GLN A 204 19.59 17.60 -2.93
CA GLN A 204 20.60 18.66 -3.00
C GLN A 204 21.06 19.11 -1.60
N TYR A 205 22.38 19.26 -1.44
CA TYR A 205 23.01 19.85 -0.24
C TYR A 205 22.69 19.13 1.07
N CYS A 206 22.28 17.86 0.99
CA CYS A 206 22.32 17.01 2.16
C CYS A 206 23.77 16.72 2.54
N VAL A 207 24.03 16.59 3.84
CA VAL A 207 25.31 16.13 4.37
C VAL A 207 25.04 14.94 5.29
N VAL A 208 25.61 13.78 4.97
CA VAL A 208 25.41 12.52 5.72
C VAL A 208 26.77 11.97 6.16
N LEU A 209 27.01 11.94 7.47
CA LEU A 209 28.29 11.51 8.04
C LEU A 209 28.47 9.99 8.01
N LYS A 210 29.73 9.55 8.10
CA LYS A 210 30.19 8.18 7.82
C LYS A 210 29.43 7.07 8.57
N ASP A 211 29.05 7.28 9.83
CA ASP A 211 28.53 6.20 10.67
C ASP A 211 26.99 6.15 10.67
N ALA A 212 26.33 7.11 10.03
CA ALA A 212 24.87 7.16 9.94
C ALA A 212 24.31 5.91 9.26
N VAL A 213 23.17 5.39 9.76
CA VAL A 213 22.47 4.24 9.16
C VAL A 213 21.12 4.70 8.64
N ILE A 214 20.86 4.47 7.35
CA ILE A 214 19.62 4.87 6.68
C ILE A 214 19.00 3.64 6.01
N GLY A 215 17.75 3.36 6.32
CA GLY A 215 16.99 2.26 5.73
C GLY A 215 16.68 2.44 4.24
N LYS A 216 15.78 1.59 3.75
CA LYS A 216 15.33 1.52 2.36
C LYS A 216 14.23 2.52 2.07
N ASN A 217 14.14 2.96 0.81
CA ASN A 217 13.07 3.83 0.31
C ASN A 217 12.88 5.12 1.12
N CYS A 218 13.95 5.64 1.72
CA CYS A 218 13.91 6.91 2.43
C CYS A 218 13.98 8.09 1.46
N ASN A 219 13.53 9.26 1.91
CA ASN A 219 13.58 10.48 1.12
C ASN A 219 14.08 11.64 1.97
N LEU A 220 15.36 11.98 1.81
CA LEU A 220 16.04 13.08 2.51
C LEU A 220 16.11 14.28 1.58
N ASN A 221 15.22 15.24 1.80
CA ASN A 221 15.07 16.43 0.98
C ASN A 221 16.21 17.47 1.17
N PHE A 222 16.16 18.55 0.38
CA PHE A 222 17.11 19.66 0.40
C PHE A 222 17.62 20.05 1.80
N ASN A 223 18.94 20.15 1.95
CA ASN A 223 19.60 20.67 3.15
C ASN A 223 19.22 19.89 4.44
N VAL A 224 19.21 18.56 4.34
CA VAL A 224 19.15 17.67 5.51
C VAL A 224 20.57 17.33 5.96
N PHE A 225 20.82 17.45 7.26
CA PHE A 225 22.07 17.04 7.89
C PHE A 225 21.84 15.78 8.72
N VAL A 226 22.74 14.79 8.64
CA VAL A 226 22.68 13.55 9.41
C VAL A 226 24.04 13.25 10.02
N GLU A 227 24.10 13.24 11.37
CA GLU A 227 25.32 12.93 12.12
C GLU A 227 25.62 11.42 12.22
N ASN A 228 26.70 11.07 12.91
CA ASN A 228 27.25 9.72 12.98
C ASN A 228 26.33 8.77 13.78
N ASP A 229 25.84 9.20 14.94
CA ASP A 229 24.97 8.39 15.81
C ASP A 229 23.48 8.58 15.50
N VAL A 230 23.12 8.39 14.22
CA VAL A 230 21.73 8.45 13.75
C VAL A 230 21.34 7.15 13.06
N ILE A 231 20.18 6.61 13.46
CA ILE A 231 19.57 5.44 12.81
C ILE A 231 18.21 5.83 12.28
N ILE A 232 18.01 5.65 10.97
CA ILE A 232 16.76 5.88 10.26
C ILE A 232 16.27 4.55 9.69
N GLY A 233 15.04 4.16 10.00
CA GLY A 233 14.37 2.98 9.46
C GLY A 233 13.99 3.11 7.99
N ASP A 234 13.10 2.22 7.53
CA ASP A 234 12.62 2.17 6.15
C ASP A 234 11.44 3.12 5.90
N ASN A 235 11.31 3.57 4.65
CA ASN A 235 10.21 4.42 4.16
C ASN A 235 10.04 5.74 4.93
N VAL A 236 11.14 6.28 5.47
CA VAL A 236 11.14 7.55 6.21
C VAL A 236 11.24 8.71 5.23
N THR A 237 10.43 9.75 5.45
CA THR A 237 10.58 11.03 4.74
C THR A 237 11.08 12.11 5.69
N VAL A 238 12.22 12.70 5.36
CA VAL A 238 12.79 13.86 6.04
C VAL A 238 12.72 15.04 5.10
N LYS A 239 11.85 16.00 5.40
CA LYS A 239 11.68 17.21 4.59
C LYS A 239 12.80 18.21 4.81
N SER A 240 12.82 19.23 3.95
CA SER A 240 13.94 20.16 3.82
C SER A 240 14.26 20.90 5.12
N GLY A 241 15.55 21.18 5.32
CA GLY A 241 16.05 22.02 6.42
C GLY A 241 16.08 21.36 7.80
N VAL A 242 15.99 20.02 7.87
CA VAL A 242 16.03 19.27 9.13
C VAL A 242 17.46 18.80 9.43
N GLN A 243 17.92 19.02 10.66
CA GLN A 243 19.20 18.51 11.16
C GLN A 243 18.96 17.36 12.14
N LEU A 244 19.51 16.19 11.85
CA LEU A 244 19.43 14.98 12.65
C LEU A 244 20.75 14.81 13.41
N TRP A 245 20.74 15.24 14.68
CA TRP A 245 21.87 15.16 15.59
C TRP A 245 22.08 13.76 16.18
N ASP A 246 23.29 13.52 16.68
CA ASP A 246 23.68 12.32 17.42
C ASP A 246 22.67 11.96 18.51
N GLY A 247 22.35 10.67 18.59
CA GLY A 247 21.39 10.09 19.52
C GLY A 247 19.99 9.89 18.94
N LEU A 248 19.72 10.25 17.68
CA LEU A 248 18.40 10.05 17.09
C LEU A 248 18.16 8.61 16.64
N ARG A 249 16.96 8.10 16.96
CA ARG A 249 16.44 6.79 16.52
C ARG A 249 15.08 7.00 15.87
N ILE A 250 15.02 6.84 14.56
CA ILE A 250 13.83 7.07 13.75
C ILE A 250 13.38 5.72 13.19
N GLU A 251 12.21 5.25 13.60
CA GLU A 251 11.64 3.99 13.13
C GLU A 251 11.00 4.13 11.74
N ASN A 252 10.45 3.04 11.23
CA ASN A 252 9.90 2.96 9.88
C ASN A 252 8.70 3.90 9.67
N ASN A 253 8.46 4.29 8.41
CA ASN A 253 7.25 5.02 8.00
C ASN A 253 7.06 6.38 8.69
N VAL A 254 8.11 6.94 9.30
CA VAL A 254 8.06 8.25 9.96
C VAL A 254 8.06 9.37 8.92
N PHE A 255 7.30 10.43 9.21
CA PHE A 255 7.26 11.65 8.42
C PHE A 255 7.74 12.85 9.24
N ILE A 256 8.83 13.48 8.81
CA ILE A 256 9.36 14.69 9.43
C ILE A 256 9.17 15.85 8.45
N SER A 257 8.30 16.79 8.83
CA SER A 257 7.97 17.96 8.01
C SER A 257 9.11 18.99 7.94
N PRO A 258 9.05 19.99 7.05
CA PRO A 258 10.14 20.94 6.86
C PRO A 258 10.49 21.69 8.14
N ASN A 259 11.77 21.98 8.32
CA ASN A 259 12.32 22.80 9.42
C ASN A 259 11.97 22.30 10.82
N VAL A 260 11.70 21.00 11.00
CA VAL A 260 11.64 20.41 12.35
C VAL A 260 13.03 20.48 12.98
N ALA A 261 13.11 21.03 14.18
CA ALA A 261 14.34 21.14 14.95
C ALA A 261 14.41 20.06 16.03
N PHE A 262 15.44 19.24 16.01
CA PHE A 262 15.78 18.34 17.11
C PHE A 262 16.85 18.98 17.99
N THR A 263 16.84 18.68 19.28
CA THR A 263 17.98 18.93 20.18
C THR A 263 18.41 17.62 20.84
N ASN A 264 19.65 17.58 21.32
CA ASN A 264 20.22 16.43 22.03
C ASN A 264 20.95 16.85 23.33
N ASP A 265 20.89 18.13 23.67
CA ASP A 265 21.33 18.72 24.94
C ASP A 265 20.20 19.59 25.50
N ILE A 266 19.86 19.39 26.77
CA ILE A 266 18.82 20.17 27.47
C ILE A 266 19.39 21.53 27.94
N SER A 267 20.69 21.65 28.12
CA SER A 267 21.33 22.85 28.68
C SER A 267 22.64 23.17 27.95
N PRO A 268 22.59 23.40 26.63
CA PRO A 268 23.79 23.69 25.84
C PRO A 268 24.47 24.95 26.36
N ARG A 269 25.76 24.84 26.66
CA ARG A 269 26.59 25.96 27.07
C ARG A 269 27.89 25.97 26.26
N SER A 270 28.23 27.13 25.70
CA SER A 270 29.42 27.26 24.86
C SER A 270 30.68 26.70 25.56
N LYS A 271 31.41 25.85 24.85
CA LYS A 271 32.63 25.15 25.32
C LYS A 271 32.42 24.16 26.47
N LEU A 272 31.17 23.90 26.86
CA LEU A 272 30.81 22.85 27.81
C LEU A 272 29.95 21.83 27.07
N TYR A 273 30.46 20.61 26.97
CA TYR A 273 29.81 19.53 26.24
C TYR A 273 29.36 18.47 27.24
N PRO A 274 28.17 17.87 27.06
CA PRO A 274 27.73 16.78 27.92
C PRO A 274 28.64 15.56 27.71
N LEU A 275 28.77 14.74 28.75
CA LEU A 275 29.49 13.45 28.65
C LEU A 275 28.82 12.51 27.63
N GLN A 276 27.50 12.64 27.46
CA GLN A 276 26.70 11.89 26.51
C GLN A 276 25.52 12.72 26.04
N PHE A 277 25.26 12.72 24.73
CA PHE A 277 24.07 13.34 24.16
C PHE A 277 22.81 12.51 24.43
N LEU A 278 21.68 13.20 24.57
CA LEU A 278 20.40 12.58 24.88
C LEU A 278 19.84 11.85 23.66
N ARG A 279 19.33 10.65 23.91
CA ARG A 279 18.67 9.85 22.88
C ARG A 279 17.22 10.26 22.71
N THR A 280 16.85 10.62 21.48
CA THR A 280 15.45 10.91 21.09
C THR A 280 14.96 9.80 20.16
N THR A 281 13.78 9.26 20.44
CA THR A 281 13.19 8.18 19.62
C THR A 281 11.89 8.64 18.97
N VAL A 282 11.79 8.47 17.65
CA VAL A 282 10.56 8.72 16.88
C VAL A 282 10.06 7.39 16.35
N LYS A 283 8.97 6.89 16.92
CA LYS A 283 8.46 5.55 16.64
C LYS A 283 7.67 5.46 15.33
N GLU A 284 7.42 4.22 14.92
CA GLU A 284 6.84 3.85 13.64
C GLU A 284 5.60 4.68 13.30
N GLY A 285 5.55 5.22 12.08
CA GLY A 285 4.39 5.92 11.55
C GLY A 285 4.13 7.30 12.16
N ALA A 286 4.96 7.77 13.10
CA ALA A 286 4.81 9.10 13.68
C ALA A 286 4.98 10.21 12.63
N SER A 287 4.25 11.31 12.81
CA SER A 287 4.29 12.48 11.94
C SER A 287 4.61 13.73 12.74
N ILE A 288 5.69 14.42 12.41
CA ILE A 288 6.08 15.67 13.06
C ILE A 288 5.77 16.83 12.13
N GLY A 289 4.90 17.74 12.56
CA GLY A 289 4.45 18.90 11.80
C GLY A 289 5.54 19.95 11.59
N ALA A 290 5.42 20.73 10.52
CA ALA A 290 6.44 21.68 10.09
C ALA A 290 6.83 22.67 11.19
N ASN A 291 8.11 23.04 11.23
CA ASN A 291 8.63 24.03 12.17
C ASN A 291 8.39 23.70 13.65
N SER A 292 8.29 22.41 14.00
CA SER A 292 8.18 21.97 15.40
C SER A 292 9.56 21.76 16.01
N THR A 293 9.69 21.96 17.32
CA THR A 293 10.92 21.69 18.08
C THR A 293 10.73 20.49 18.99
N ILE A 294 11.66 19.54 18.94
CA ILE A 294 11.69 18.34 19.76
C ILE A 294 12.88 18.43 20.71
N ILE A 295 12.60 18.61 22.01
CA ILE A 295 13.65 18.63 23.05
C ILE A 295 14.26 17.24 23.18
N GLY A 296 15.59 17.19 23.33
CA GLY A 296 16.35 15.95 23.48
C GLY A 296 15.89 15.08 24.63
N GLY A 297 15.95 13.76 24.43
CA GLY A 297 15.62 12.76 25.45
C GLY A 297 14.16 12.29 25.44
N VAL A 298 13.33 12.78 24.51
CA VAL A 298 11.92 12.41 24.44
C VAL A 298 11.66 11.26 23.46
N THR A 299 10.54 10.58 23.67
CA THR A 299 9.98 9.57 22.76
C THR A 299 8.68 10.08 22.14
N ILE A 300 8.61 10.07 20.82
CA ILE A 300 7.38 10.29 20.05
C ILE A 300 6.79 8.93 19.69
N GLY A 301 5.59 8.64 20.19
CA GLY A 301 4.93 7.34 20.10
C GLY A 301 4.52 6.94 18.69
N LYS A 302 4.17 5.66 18.52
CA LYS A 302 3.73 5.09 17.24
C LYS A 302 2.53 5.83 16.71
N PHE A 303 2.56 6.23 15.44
CA PHE A 303 1.50 7.01 14.79
C PHE A 303 1.08 8.29 15.54
N ALA A 304 1.88 8.77 16.49
CA ALA A 304 1.64 10.05 17.13
C ALA A 304 1.78 11.16 16.09
N MET A 305 1.02 12.24 16.26
CA MET A 305 1.01 13.37 15.36
C MET A 305 1.30 14.65 16.13
N ILE A 306 2.36 15.36 15.73
CA ILE A 306 2.72 16.66 16.27
C ILE A 306 2.21 17.72 15.29
N GLY A 307 1.40 18.66 15.76
CA GLY A 307 0.96 19.79 14.94
C GLY A 307 2.11 20.76 14.63
N ALA A 308 2.02 21.48 13.52
CA ALA A 308 3.04 22.45 13.11
C ALA A 308 3.31 23.52 14.18
N GLY A 309 4.56 24.00 14.27
CA GLY A 309 4.98 25.05 15.20
C GLY A 309 5.01 24.63 16.67
N SER A 310 4.92 23.33 16.97
CA SER A 310 4.79 22.86 18.36
C SER A 310 6.14 22.65 19.02
N VAL A 311 6.20 22.76 20.36
CA VAL A 311 7.40 22.45 21.13
C VAL A 311 7.15 21.27 22.06
N ILE A 312 7.80 20.14 21.76
CA ILE A 312 7.69 18.90 22.53
C ILE A 312 8.75 18.88 23.62
N THR A 313 8.29 18.87 24.87
CA THR A 313 9.15 18.87 26.07
C THR A 313 9.06 17.57 26.88
N LYS A 314 8.19 16.63 26.47
CA LYS A 314 7.98 15.34 27.15
C LYS A 314 7.52 14.27 26.16
N ASN A 315 7.59 13.01 26.58
CA ASN A 315 7.15 11.87 25.78
C ASN A 315 5.70 12.05 25.30
N VAL A 316 5.48 11.74 24.02
CA VAL A 316 4.17 11.74 23.38
C VAL A 316 3.73 10.28 23.21
N PRO A 317 2.65 9.84 23.86
CA PRO A 317 2.17 8.46 23.72
C PRO A 317 1.72 8.11 22.30
N ASP A 318 1.64 6.81 22.02
CA ASP A 318 1.18 6.27 20.74
C ASP A 318 -0.23 6.82 20.38
N TYR A 319 -0.47 7.05 19.09
CA TYR A 319 -1.72 7.55 18.51
C TYR A 319 -2.24 8.85 19.11
N ASN A 320 -1.38 9.65 19.75
CA ASN A 320 -1.78 10.94 20.29
C ASN A 320 -1.51 12.08 19.31
N LEU A 321 -2.46 13.01 19.21
CA LEU A 321 -2.29 14.32 18.57
C LEU A 321 -1.91 15.35 19.62
N TRP A 322 -0.73 15.96 19.47
CA TRP A 322 -0.21 17.01 20.34
C TRP A 322 0.11 18.26 19.55
N TYR A 323 -0.22 19.43 20.10
CA TYR A 323 0.26 20.70 19.56
C TYR A 323 0.28 21.83 20.60
N GLY A 324 1.05 22.88 20.32
CA GLY A 324 1.20 24.09 21.16
C GLY A 324 2.63 24.35 21.64
N HIS A 325 2.79 25.39 22.45
CA HIS A 325 4.07 25.81 23.04
C HIS A 325 3.91 26.10 24.55
N PRO A 326 4.28 25.17 25.45
CA PRO A 326 4.65 23.78 25.17
C PRO A 326 3.45 22.97 24.64
N ALA A 327 3.73 21.91 23.88
CA ALA A 327 2.69 21.09 23.30
C ALA A 327 1.95 20.28 24.37
N SER A 328 0.66 20.08 24.16
CA SER A 328 -0.20 19.28 25.03
C SER A 328 -1.08 18.36 24.19
N PHE A 329 -1.60 17.30 24.81
CA PHE A 329 -2.57 16.39 24.21
C PHE A 329 -3.83 17.12 23.76
N LYS A 330 -4.36 16.72 22.59
CA LYS A 330 -5.56 17.34 21.99
C LYS A 330 -6.59 16.31 21.54
N ALA A 331 -6.16 15.18 21.02
CA ALA A 331 -7.05 14.11 20.58
C ALA A 331 -6.25 12.82 20.36
N TYR A 332 -6.98 11.73 20.18
CA TYR A 332 -6.42 10.53 19.56
C TYR A 332 -6.49 10.63 18.04
N ILE A 333 -5.49 10.08 17.36
CA ILE A 333 -5.34 10.11 15.92
C ILE A 333 -5.29 8.68 15.38
N CYS A 334 -6.00 8.43 14.28
CA CYS A 334 -5.89 7.20 13.52
C CYS A 334 -4.57 7.16 12.75
N GLU A 335 -4.07 5.96 12.45
CA GLU A 335 -2.97 5.75 11.50
C GLU A 335 -3.16 6.45 10.14
N CYS A 336 -4.40 6.71 9.72
CA CYS A 336 -4.69 7.44 8.48
C CYS A 336 -4.66 8.98 8.63
N GLY A 337 -4.25 9.49 9.80
CA GLY A 337 -4.12 10.92 10.09
C GLY A 337 -5.43 11.65 10.39
N LYS A 338 -6.53 10.94 10.66
CA LYS A 338 -7.81 11.55 11.08
C LYS A 338 -8.04 11.38 12.58
N LYS A 339 -8.57 12.43 13.22
CA LYS A 339 -8.99 12.38 14.63
C LYS A 339 -10.02 11.27 14.82
N LEU A 340 -9.90 10.54 15.92
CA LEU A 340 -10.89 9.56 16.32
C LEU A 340 -12.10 10.26 16.95
N ASP A 341 -13.28 9.65 16.82
CA ASP A 341 -14.48 10.09 17.53
C ASP A 341 -14.41 9.71 19.02
N SER A 342 -15.43 10.08 19.80
CA SER A 342 -15.52 9.76 21.24
C SER A 342 -15.57 8.26 21.54
N ARG A 343 -15.84 7.42 20.53
CA ARG A 343 -15.87 5.95 20.63
C ARG A 343 -14.58 5.32 20.08
N LEU A 344 -13.56 6.14 19.80
CA LEU A 344 -12.29 5.72 19.23
C LEU A 344 -12.43 5.05 17.86
N ILE A 345 -13.39 5.51 17.05
CA ILE A 345 -13.61 5.05 15.68
C ILE A 345 -13.15 6.12 14.70
N CYS A 346 -12.37 5.72 13.70
CA CYS A 346 -11.98 6.60 12.63
C CYS A 346 -13.08 6.75 11.59
N SER A 347 -13.60 7.97 11.40
CA SER A 347 -14.63 8.29 10.41
C SER A 347 -14.19 8.08 8.96
N SER A 348 -12.89 8.11 8.68
CA SER A 348 -12.38 8.01 7.30
C SER A 348 -12.08 6.59 6.86
N CYS A 349 -11.52 5.74 7.73
CA CYS A 349 -11.12 4.38 7.34
C CYS A 349 -11.88 3.28 8.10
N GLY A 350 -12.75 3.64 9.05
CA GLY A 350 -13.55 2.69 9.82
C GLY A 350 -12.77 1.85 10.83
N LYS A 351 -11.46 2.10 11.02
CA LYS A 351 -10.67 1.43 12.06
C LYS A 351 -11.21 1.81 13.44
N THR A 352 -11.30 0.81 14.30
CA THR A 352 -11.67 0.96 15.71
C THR A 352 -10.43 0.80 16.57
N TYR A 353 -10.35 1.58 17.63
CA TYR A 353 -9.28 1.54 18.61
C TYR A 353 -9.89 1.28 19.99
N ILE A 354 -9.07 0.79 20.91
CA ILE A 354 -9.44 0.52 22.29
C ILE A 354 -8.42 1.15 23.23
N MET A 355 -8.87 1.52 24.43
CA MET A 355 -7.98 1.82 25.54
C MET A 355 -7.72 0.55 26.32
N PHE A 356 -6.46 0.16 26.45
CA PHE A 356 -6.02 -0.95 27.27
C PHE A 356 -4.89 -0.45 28.17
N ASN A 357 -5.05 -0.54 29.50
CA ASN A 357 -4.06 -0.08 30.49
C ASN A 357 -3.56 1.36 30.28
N GLY A 358 -4.44 2.26 29.86
CA GLY A 358 -4.09 3.68 29.62
C GLY A 358 -3.36 3.94 28.30
N THR A 359 -3.12 2.91 27.49
CA THR A 359 -2.59 3.03 26.13
C THR A 359 -3.68 2.74 25.09
N ILE A 360 -3.64 3.48 24.00
CA ILE A 360 -4.55 3.29 22.86
C ILE A 360 -3.93 2.30 21.87
N GLU A 361 -4.71 1.31 21.46
CA GLU A 361 -4.29 0.27 20.53
C GLU A 361 -5.35 0.03 19.45
N VAL A 362 -4.94 -0.45 18.28
CA VAL A 362 -5.86 -0.86 17.21
C VAL A 362 -6.65 -2.06 17.68
N ALA A 363 -7.98 -2.00 17.58
CA ALA A 363 -8.84 -3.12 17.87
C ALA A 363 -8.68 -4.17 16.76
N TYR A 364 -7.73 -5.08 16.93
CA TYR A 364 -7.70 -6.29 16.11
C TYR A 364 -8.94 -7.09 16.47
N ARG A 365 -9.91 -7.17 15.55
CA ARG A 365 -10.90 -8.25 15.62
C ARG A 365 -10.13 -9.56 15.56
N LYS A 366 -9.74 -10.11 16.71
CA LYS A 366 -9.67 -11.56 16.85
C LYS A 366 -11.08 -12.02 16.53
N LEU A 367 -11.26 -12.48 15.29
CA LEU A 367 -12.37 -13.32 14.90
C LEU A 367 -12.23 -14.60 15.74
N TYR A 368 -12.62 -14.54 17.01
CA TYR A 368 -13.03 -15.73 17.73
C TYR A 368 -14.27 -16.20 16.98
N LYS A 369 -14.08 -17.28 16.24
CA LYS A 369 -15.17 -18.09 15.70
C LYS A 369 -15.82 -18.85 16.83
#